data_AF-A0A9E0BBY2-F1
#
_entry.id   AF-A0A9E0BBY2-F1
#
_cell.length_a   1.000
_cell.length_b   1.000
_cell.length_c   1.000
_cell.angle_alpha   90.00
_cell.angle_beta   90.00
_cell.angle_gamma   90.00
#
_symmetry.space_group_name_H-M   'P 1'
#
loop_
_entity.id
_entity.type
_entity.pdbx_description
1 polymer ?
#
loop_
_entity_poly.entity_id
_entity_poly.type
_entity_poly.pdbx_seq_one_letter_code
_entity_poly.pdbx_strand_id
1 'polypeptide(L)'
;QFFEKEKKDLIHLHTSLFLEEAGGDPVKVAGVIKDIVQTISLIPDPITRSLYIKQTSKLLEVTESVLVNETNKILRKRIVKRLPANDQSALDADIISYKPKQEEPKFQFHLDDTQERDIVRLLLENSNSEVEGENGILRILRNMEDVEIENQLYNKVLKEYIQYYTQQDYISQAHFINHPETEVRELTIDILQTPYELSDNWAKMHDVHITNKVLLTQQDILKTISFLKLKKVVKMKLEIEQQIKELQDIKTEEADNEINLYLKEVTELQQLIKRLSIDTGTVVLPYIK
;
A
#
# COMPACT_ATOMS: atom_id res chain seq x y z
N GLN A 1 -9.34 -30.10 35.00
CA GLN A 1 -9.36 -28.74 34.41
C GLN A 1 -8.01 -28.42 33.78
N PHE A 2 -7.68 -29.01 32.63
CA PHE A 2 -6.40 -28.76 31.93
C PHE A 2 -6.55 -28.59 30.41
N PHE A 3 -7.76 -28.71 29.85
CA PHE A 3 -8.01 -28.65 28.40
C PHE A 3 -8.51 -27.28 27.88
N GLU A 4 -8.67 -26.27 28.74
CA GLU A 4 -9.14 -24.94 28.31
C GLU A 4 -8.02 -23.91 28.11
N LYS A 5 -6.83 -24.12 28.69
CA LYS A 5 -5.74 -23.14 28.63
C LYS A 5 -4.87 -23.23 27.37
N GLU A 6 -4.97 -24.32 26.60
CA GLU A 6 -4.28 -24.48 25.32
C GLU A 6 -5.19 -25.12 24.26
N LYS A 7 -6.33 -24.49 23.94
CA LYS A 7 -6.93 -24.72 22.61
C LYS A 7 -6.06 -24.03 21.55
N LYS A 8 -4.84 -24.53 21.37
CA LYS A 8 -4.01 -24.17 20.22
C LYS A 8 -4.68 -24.78 19.00
N ASP A 9 -4.93 -23.94 18.02
CA ASP A 9 -5.51 -24.32 16.75
C ASP A 9 -4.67 -25.45 16.10
N LEU A 10 -5.32 -26.39 15.41
CA LEU A 10 -4.65 -27.51 14.75
C LEU A 10 -3.56 -27.01 13.78
N ILE A 11 -3.82 -25.91 13.07
CA ILE A 11 -2.85 -25.31 12.14
C ILE A 11 -1.67 -24.70 12.91
N HIS A 12 -1.94 -24.05 14.04
CA HIS A 12 -0.89 -23.48 14.89
C HIS A 12 -0.04 -24.59 15.51
N LEU A 13 -0.65 -25.68 15.98
CA LEU A 13 0.04 -26.83 16.58
C LEU A 13 0.94 -27.52 15.56
N HIS A 14 0.43 -27.80 14.35
CA HIS A 14 1.24 -28.36 13.26
C HIS A 14 2.39 -27.45 12.88
N THR A 15 2.14 -26.14 12.74
CA THR A 15 3.18 -25.18 12.36
C THR A 15 4.30 -25.12 13.40
N SER A 16 3.97 -25.06 14.69
CA SER A 16 4.99 -25.03 15.76
C SER A 16 5.77 -26.34 15.88
N LEU A 17 5.09 -27.49 15.79
CA LEU A 17 5.73 -28.81 15.93
C LEU A 17 6.68 -29.09 14.76
N PHE A 18 6.23 -28.82 13.53
CA PHE A 18 7.02 -29.11 12.33
C PHE A 18 8.20 -28.14 12.14
N LEU A 19 8.10 -26.90 12.62
CA LEU A 19 9.23 -25.98 12.68
C LEU A 19 10.33 -26.48 13.62
N GLU A 20 9.93 -27.01 14.78
CA GLU A 20 10.84 -27.58 15.78
C GLU A 20 11.55 -28.84 15.24
N GLU A 21 10.83 -29.71 14.52
CA GLU A 21 11.38 -30.90 13.86
C GLU A 21 12.27 -30.57 12.63
N ALA A 22 12.01 -29.47 11.93
CA ALA A 22 12.77 -29.06 10.75
C ALA A 22 14.16 -28.51 11.10
N GLY A 23 14.37 -28.00 12.33
CA GLY A 23 15.69 -27.61 12.85
C GLY A 23 16.46 -26.58 12.01
N GLY A 24 15.76 -25.80 11.18
CA GLY A 24 16.36 -24.80 10.27
C GLY A 24 16.87 -25.34 8.93
N ASP A 25 16.62 -26.61 8.57
CA ASP A 25 16.97 -27.15 7.25
C ASP A 25 16.01 -26.62 6.17
N PRO A 26 16.48 -25.84 5.18
CA PRO A 26 15.62 -25.24 4.15
C PRO A 26 14.78 -26.24 3.35
N VAL A 27 15.29 -27.45 3.14
CA VAL A 27 14.58 -28.50 2.37
C VAL A 27 13.41 -29.05 3.19
N LYS A 28 13.62 -29.25 4.49
CA LYS A 28 12.57 -29.71 5.40
C LYS A 28 11.54 -28.61 5.63
N VAL A 29 11.98 -27.37 5.85
CA VAL A 29 11.10 -26.19 5.97
C VAL A 29 10.20 -26.05 4.74
N ALA A 30 10.73 -26.25 3.53
CA ALA A 30 9.92 -26.25 2.31
C ALA A 30 8.88 -27.38 2.26
N GLY A 31 9.18 -28.55 2.85
CA GLY A 31 8.21 -29.64 3.03
C GLY A 31 7.09 -29.25 3.99
N VAL A 32 7.44 -28.68 5.14
CA VAL A 32 6.51 -28.20 6.16
C VAL A 32 5.57 -27.14 5.61
N ILE A 33 6.09 -26.18 4.83
CA ILE A 33 5.28 -25.15 4.16
C ILE A 33 4.22 -25.80 3.26
N LYS A 34 4.57 -26.84 2.49
CA LYS A 34 3.62 -27.53 1.60
C LYS A 34 2.51 -28.23 2.37
N ASP A 35 2.82 -28.88 3.48
CA ASP A 35 1.85 -29.60 4.31
C ASP A 35 0.88 -28.65 5.01
N ILE A 36 1.39 -27.50 5.48
CA ILE A 36 0.55 -26.46 6.07
C ILE A 36 -0.36 -25.83 5.01
N VAL A 37 0.18 -25.48 3.84
CA VAL A 37 -0.61 -24.93 2.72
C VAL A 37 -1.69 -25.93 2.26
N GLN A 38 -1.39 -27.23 2.26
CA GLN A 38 -2.37 -28.28 2.00
C GLN A 38 -3.48 -28.29 3.06
N THR A 39 -3.14 -28.11 4.33
CA THR A 39 -4.12 -28.05 5.43
C THR A 39 -5.01 -26.79 5.32
N ILE A 40 -4.41 -25.62 5.09
CA ILE A 40 -5.12 -24.35 4.87
C ILE A 40 -6.07 -24.45 3.67
N SER A 41 -5.67 -25.15 2.61
CA SER A 41 -6.52 -25.33 1.42
C SER A 41 -7.79 -26.15 1.70
N LEU A 42 -7.88 -26.88 2.82
CA LEU A 42 -9.09 -27.62 3.21
C LEU A 42 -10.15 -26.74 3.87
N ILE A 43 -9.78 -25.53 4.32
CA ILE A 43 -10.71 -24.58 4.94
C ILE A 43 -11.67 -24.05 3.87
N PRO A 44 -12.99 -24.26 3.97
CA PRO A 44 -13.95 -23.84 2.94
C PRO A 44 -14.14 -22.32 2.88
N ASP A 45 -14.21 -21.67 4.04
CA ASP A 45 -14.47 -20.23 4.15
C ASP A 45 -13.22 -19.40 3.79
N PRO A 46 -13.31 -18.48 2.81
CA PRO A 46 -12.16 -17.70 2.35
C PRO A 46 -11.62 -16.70 3.39
N ILE A 47 -12.49 -16.13 4.24
CA ILE A 47 -12.09 -15.15 5.27
C ILE A 47 -11.23 -15.86 6.32
N THR A 48 -11.74 -16.98 6.82
CA THR A 48 -11.05 -17.85 7.77
C THR A 48 -9.71 -18.30 7.18
N ARG A 49 -9.69 -18.73 5.91
CA ARG A 49 -8.45 -19.13 5.21
C ARG A 49 -7.42 -18.00 5.15
N SER A 50 -7.84 -16.78 4.84
CA SER A 50 -6.96 -15.61 4.80
C SER A 50 -6.33 -15.31 6.17
N LEU A 51 -7.10 -15.46 7.24
CA LEU A 51 -6.60 -15.24 8.61
C LEU A 51 -5.52 -16.27 8.98
N TYR A 52 -5.71 -17.54 8.62
CA TYR A 52 -4.70 -18.57 8.83
C TYR A 52 -3.44 -18.37 8.00
N ILE A 53 -3.57 -17.91 6.74
CA ILE A 53 -2.41 -17.58 5.89
C ILE A 53 -1.57 -16.48 6.54
N LYS A 54 -2.22 -15.42 7.03
CA LYS A 54 -1.57 -14.31 7.73
C LYS A 54 -0.85 -14.75 9.01
N GLN A 55 -1.49 -15.61 9.81
CA GLN A 55 -0.88 -16.14 11.03
C GLN A 55 0.32 -17.06 10.71
N THR A 56 0.18 -17.92 9.71
CA THR A 56 1.21 -18.88 9.29
C THR A 56 2.43 -18.17 8.69
N SER A 57 2.21 -17.11 7.90
CA SER A 57 3.27 -16.28 7.33
C SER A 57 4.19 -15.72 8.41
N LYS A 58 3.61 -15.24 9.52
CA LYS A 58 4.38 -14.74 10.67
C LYS A 58 5.16 -15.82 11.39
N LEU A 59 4.59 -17.01 11.54
CA LEU A 59 5.24 -18.13 12.24
C LEU A 59 6.38 -18.76 11.43
N LEU A 60 6.25 -18.79 10.10
CA LEU A 60 7.24 -19.39 9.19
C LEU A 60 8.26 -18.37 8.64
N GLU A 61 8.09 -17.09 8.94
CA GLU A 61 8.89 -15.98 8.37
C GLU A 61 8.92 -15.96 6.83
N VAL A 62 7.81 -16.36 6.20
CA VAL A 62 7.62 -16.37 4.74
C VAL A 62 6.56 -15.34 4.37
N THR A 63 6.71 -14.68 3.22
CA THR A 63 5.73 -13.69 2.74
C THR A 63 4.34 -14.30 2.52
N GLU A 64 3.28 -13.58 2.89
CA GLU A 64 1.90 -14.02 2.68
C GLU A 64 1.63 -14.37 1.20
N SER A 65 2.22 -13.62 0.27
CA SER A 65 2.07 -13.83 -1.17
C SER A 65 2.49 -15.23 -1.63
N VAL A 66 3.57 -15.78 -1.06
CA VAL A 66 4.04 -17.14 -1.38
C VAL A 66 3.02 -18.18 -0.92
N LEU A 67 2.49 -18.03 0.30
CA LEU A 67 1.48 -18.95 0.84
C LEU A 67 0.15 -18.84 0.09
N VAL A 68 -0.27 -17.62 -0.28
CA VAL A 68 -1.48 -17.37 -1.10
C VAL A 68 -1.35 -18.06 -2.46
N ASN A 69 -0.21 -17.90 -3.13
CA ASN A 69 0.02 -18.46 -4.46
C ASN A 69 -0.02 -20.00 -4.44
N GLU A 70 0.68 -20.63 -3.50
CA GLU A 70 0.67 -22.10 -3.38
C GLU A 70 -0.70 -22.63 -2.94
N THR A 71 -1.42 -21.93 -2.06
CA THR A 71 -2.80 -22.31 -1.66
C THR A 71 -3.74 -22.27 -2.87
N ASN A 72 -3.69 -21.20 -3.66
CA ASN A 72 -4.51 -21.04 -4.85
C ASN A 72 -4.22 -22.10 -5.91
N LYS A 73 -2.95 -22.49 -6.07
CA LYS A 73 -2.54 -23.58 -6.95
C LYS A 73 -3.18 -24.91 -6.57
N ILE A 74 -3.25 -25.24 -5.27
CA ILE A 74 -3.93 -26.46 -4.79
C ILE A 74 -5.44 -26.39 -5.03
N LEU A 75 -6.07 -25.25 -4.72
CA LEU A 75 -7.52 -25.06 -4.90
C LEU A 75 -7.92 -25.21 -6.38
N ARG A 76 -7.17 -24.58 -7.30
CA ARG A 76 -7.39 -24.70 -8.74
C ARG A 76 -7.25 -26.14 -9.23
N LYS A 77 -6.20 -26.86 -8.79
CA LYS A 77 -6.04 -28.29 -9.12
C LYS A 77 -7.22 -29.14 -8.66
N ARG A 78 -7.80 -28.85 -7.50
CA ARG A 78 -9.01 -29.56 -7.02
C ARG A 78 -10.24 -29.24 -7.86
N ILE A 79 -10.40 -27.98 -8.29
CA ILE A 79 -11.50 -27.57 -9.16
C ILE A 79 -11.39 -28.28 -10.51
N VAL A 80 -10.21 -28.25 -11.15
CA VAL A 80 -9.97 -28.91 -12.44
C VAL A 80 -10.22 -30.41 -12.37
N LYS A 81 -9.76 -31.10 -11.31
CA LYS A 81 -10.03 -32.53 -11.09
C LYS A 81 -11.51 -32.89 -10.93
N ARG A 82 -12.37 -31.93 -10.59
CA ARG A 82 -13.82 -32.14 -10.44
C ARG A 82 -14.61 -31.89 -11.73
N LEU A 83 -13.96 -31.34 -12.76
CA LEU A 83 -14.58 -31.10 -14.07
C LEU A 83 -14.64 -32.39 -14.90
N PRO A 84 -15.60 -32.54 -15.83
CA PRO A 84 -15.64 -33.65 -16.78
C PRO A 84 -14.39 -33.69 -17.67
N ALA A 85 -13.97 -34.89 -18.12
CA ALA A 85 -12.72 -35.09 -18.88
C ALA A 85 -12.63 -34.25 -20.18
N ASN A 86 -13.76 -33.89 -20.80
CA ASN A 86 -13.80 -33.00 -21.97
C ASN A 86 -13.35 -31.57 -21.65
N ASP A 87 -13.57 -31.09 -20.43
CA ASP A 87 -13.22 -29.72 -20.00
C ASP A 87 -11.82 -29.65 -19.35
N GLN A 88 -11.26 -30.80 -18.94
CA GLN A 88 -9.91 -30.88 -18.35
C GLN A 88 -8.82 -30.51 -19.36
N SER A 89 -8.98 -30.92 -20.62
CA SER A 89 -7.97 -30.75 -21.68
C SER A 89 -7.77 -29.29 -22.11
N ALA A 90 -8.78 -28.43 -21.94
CA ALA A 90 -8.69 -27.00 -22.23
C ALA A 90 -8.00 -26.20 -21.11
N LEU A 91 -8.10 -26.66 -19.86
CA LEU A 91 -7.50 -26.01 -18.68
C LEU A 91 -6.06 -26.47 -18.42
N ASP A 92 -5.69 -27.71 -18.75
CA ASP A 92 -4.31 -28.21 -18.58
C ASP A 92 -3.29 -27.48 -19.48
N ALA A 93 -3.72 -26.97 -20.65
CA ALA A 93 -2.87 -26.15 -21.52
C ALA A 93 -2.52 -24.78 -20.90
N ASP A 94 -3.47 -24.15 -20.20
CA ASP A 94 -3.25 -22.90 -19.47
C ASP A 94 -2.46 -23.10 -18.17
N ILE A 95 -2.50 -24.30 -17.58
CA ILE A 95 -1.72 -24.64 -16.37
C ILE A 95 -0.22 -24.80 -16.67
N ILE A 96 0.15 -25.26 -17.88
CA ILE A 96 1.56 -25.43 -18.28
C ILE A 96 2.17 -24.13 -18.84
N SER A 97 1.36 -23.25 -19.44
CA SER A 97 1.80 -21.95 -19.95
C SER A 97 1.80 -20.83 -18.90
N TYR A 98 1.32 -21.08 -17.68
CA TYR A 98 1.54 -20.16 -16.57
C TYR A 98 3.00 -20.28 -16.10
N LYS A 99 3.91 -19.69 -16.88
CA LYS A 99 5.04 -19.02 -16.22
C LYS A 99 4.37 -18.10 -15.21
N PRO A 100 4.72 -18.14 -13.90
CA PRO A 100 4.41 -17.00 -13.09
C PRO A 100 4.92 -15.83 -13.93
N LYS A 101 4.04 -14.88 -14.26
CA LYS A 101 4.52 -13.53 -14.48
C LYS A 101 5.29 -13.26 -13.19
N GLN A 102 6.59 -13.53 -13.22
CA GLN A 102 7.55 -12.57 -12.80
C GLN A 102 7.29 -11.36 -13.74
N GLU A 103 6.14 -10.70 -13.56
CA GLU A 103 6.25 -9.34 -13.08
C GLU A 103 7.18 -9.52 -11.88
N GLU A 104 8.49 -9.39 -12.13
CA GLU A 104 9.31 -8.72 -11.15
C GLU A 104 8.38 -7.65 -10.65
N PRO A 105 7.98 -7.68 -9.38
CA PRO A 105 7.27 -6.55 -8.89
C PRO A 105 8.21 -5.38 -9.20
N LYS A 106 7.90 -4.62 -10.24
CA LYS A 106 8.20 -3.21 -10.31
C LYS A 106 7.30 -2.53 -9.27
N PHE A 107 7.17 -3.12 -8.08
CA PHE A 107 6.99 -2.36 -6.89
C PHE A 107 8.34 -1.69 -6.68
N GLN A 108 8.54 -0.57 -7.38
CA GLN A 108 9.12 0.55 -6.68
C GLN A 108 8.12 0.85 -5.57
N PHE A 109 8.33 0.22 -4.40
CA PHE A 109 7.60 0.56 -3.19
C PHE A 109 8.01 1.99 -2.85
N HIS A 110 7.29 2.95 -3.40
CA HIS A 110 7.30 4.30 -2.86
C HIS A 110 6.52 4.21 -1.55
N LEU A 111 7.17 4.53 -0.42
CA LEU A 111 6.52 4.56 0.90
C LEU A 111 5.27 5.48 0.92
N ASP A 112 5.22 6.37 -0.08
CA ASP A 112 4.19 7.36 -0.33
C ASP A 112 3.19 6.97 -1.44
N ASP A 113 3.33 5.80 -2.08
CA ASP A 113 2.57 5.40 -3.27
C ASP A 113 1.05 5.55 -3.08
N THR A 114 0.54 5.20 -1.90
CA THR A 114 -0.89 5.35 -1.57
C THR A 114 -1.34 6.81 -1.53
N GLN A 115 -0.51 7.71 -1.00
CA GLN A 115 -0.82 9.14 -0.92
C GLN A 115 -0.63 9.82 -2.28
N GLU A 116 0.42 9.47 -3.02
CA GLU A 116 0.64 9.97 -4.38
C GLU A 116 -0.49 9.51 -5.32
N ARG A 117 -0.94 8.25 -5.20
CA ARG A 117 -2.11 7.73 -5.92
C ARG A 117 -3.38 8.48 -5.54
N ASP A 118 -3.58 8.80 -4.25
CA ASP A 118 -4.72 9.60 -3.81
C ASP A 118 -4.69 11.02 -4.39
N ILE A 119 -3.52 11.66 -4.53
CA ILE A 119 -3.39 12.96 -5.22
C ILE A 119 -3.78 12.84 -6.70
N VAL A 120 -3.30 11.82 -7.41
CA VAL A 120 -3.68 11.58 -8.81
C VAL A 120 -5.17 11.30 -8.93
N ARG A 121 -5.75 10.53 -8.00
CA ARG A 121 -7.19 10.32 -7.92
C ARG A 121 -7.92 11.65 -7.75
N LEU A 122 -7.48 12.51 -6.84
CA LEU A 122 -8.08 13.83 -6.64
C LEU A 122 -8.05 14.66 -7.92
N LEU A 123 -6.91 14.70 -8.64
CA LEU A 123 -6.80 15.44 -9.91
C LEU A 123 -7.76 14.91 -10.97
N LEU A 124 -7.84 13.59 -11.11
CA LEU A 124 -8.72 12.92 -12.08
C LEU A 124 -10.19 13.12 -11.69
N GLU A 125 -10.60 12.78 -10.46
CA GLU A 125 -12.00 12.89 -9.98
C GLU A 125 -12.51 14.35 -10.00
N ASN A 126 -11.66 15.31 -9.64
CA ASN A 126 -12.03 16.73 -9.52
C ASN A 126 -11.75 17.55 -10.77
N SER A 127 -11.63 16.89 -11.92
CA SER A 127 -11.35 17.55 -13.19
C SER A 127 -12.32 18.69 -13.53
N ASN A 128 -13.50 18.76 -12.91
CA ASN A 128 -14.49 19.81 -13.17
C ASN A 128 -15.18 20.38 -11.91
N SER A 129 -14.58 20.26 -10.71
CA SER A 129 -15.19 20.78 -9.48
C SER A 129 -14.65 22.16 -9.09
N GLU A 130 -15.58 23.08 -8.83
CA GLU A 130 -15.29 24.34 -8.13
C GLU A 130 -15.37 24.10 -6.63
N VAL A 131 -14.33 24.54 -5.90
CA VAL A 131 -14.22 24.38 -4.46
C VAL A 131 -14.04 25.77 -3.84
N GLU A 132 -15.12 26.28 -3.22
CA GLU A 132 -15.20 27.65 -2.66
C GLU A 132 -14.84 28.77 -3.67
N GLY A 133 -15.26 28.62 -4.93
CA GLY A 133 -15.03 29.63 -5.98
C GLY A 133 -13.63 29.61 -6.59
N GLU A 134 -12.79 28.63 -6.24
CA GLU A 134 -11.53 28.33 -6.93
C GLU A 134 -11.63 26.95 -7.62
N ASN A 135 -10.97 26.78 -8.76
CA ASN A 135 -10.88 25.48 -9.41
C ASN A 135 -10.13 24.48 -8.51
N GLY A 136 -10.74 23.32 -8.24
CA GLY A 136 -10.17 22.31 -7.35
C GLY A 136 -8.79 21.79 -7.78
N ILE A 137 -8.54 21.68 -9.09
CA ILE A 137 -7.23 21.28 -9.61
C ILE A 137 -6.18 22.35 -9.33
N LEU A 138 -6.46 23.62 -9.63
CA LEU A 138 -5.53 24.72 -9.35
C LEU A 138 -5.13 24.75 -7.87
N ARG A 139 -6.09 24.51 -6.98
CA ARG A 139 -5.85 24.40 -5.54
C ARG A 139 -4.89 23.25 -5.21
N ILE A 140 -5.10 22.07 -5.80
CA ILE A 140 -4.21 20.91 -5.60
C ILE A 140 -2.80 21.25 -6.10
N LEU A 141 -2.68 21.76 -7.32
CA LEU A 141 -1.40 22.10 -7.95
C LEU A 141 -0.61 23.12 -7.13
N ARG A 142 -1.25 24.20 -6.64
CA ARG A 142 -0.59 25.19 -5.78
C ARG A 142 -0.06 24.59 -4.48
N ASN A 143 -0.80 23.67 -3.87
CA ASN A 143 -0.39 23.04 -2.62
C ASN A 143 0.66 21.93 -2.83
N MET A 144 0.87 21.49 -4.08
CA MET A 144 1.86 20.48 -4.49
C MET A 144 3.14 21.08 -5.07
N GLU A 145 3.27 22.41 -5.18
CA GLU A 145 4.42 23.09 -5.80
C GLU A 145 5.76 22.73 -5.13
N ASP A 146 5.72 22.48 -3.82
CA ASP A 146 6.86 22.11 -2.97
C ASP A 146 7.01 20.58 -2.77
N VAL A 147 6.26 19.76 -3.52
CA VAL A 147 6.21 18.31 -3.32
C VAL A 147 6.51 17.56 -4.60
N GLU A 148 7.60 16.80 -4.58
CA GLU A 148 7.94 15.89 -5.69
C GLU A 148 7.21 14.55 -5.54
N ILE A 149 6.60 14.09 -6.63
CA ILE A 149 6.04 12.74 -6.74
C ILE A 149 7.14 11.78 -7.21
N GLU A 150 7.42 10.76 -6.40
CA GLU A 150 8.45 9.76 -6.69
C GLU A 150 8.01 8.78 -7.78
N ASN A 151 6.73 8.37 -7.77
CA ASN A 151 6.19 7.46 -8.77
C ASN A 151 6.16 8.12 -10.16
N GLN A 152 6.88 7.53 -11.11
CA GLN A 152 7.04 8.08 -12.46
C GLN A 152 5.70 8.26 -13.19
N LEU A 153 4.78 7.31 -13.04
CA LEU A 153 3.49 7.34 -13.74
C LEU A 153 2.57 8.41 -13.16
N TYR A 154 2.54 8.55 -11.83
CA TYR A 154 1.78 9.61 -11.16
C TYR A 154 2.35 11.00 -11.47
N ASN A 155 3.67 11.13 -11.51
CA ASN A 155 4.35 12.38 -11.84
C ASN A 155 4.09 12.80 -13.29
N LYS A 156 3.98 11.86 -14.24
CA LYS A 156 3.55 12.16 -15.62
C LYS A 156 2.18 12.82 -15.64
N VAL A 157 1.19 12.22 -14.98
CA VAL A 157 -0.18 12.77 -14.91
C VAL A 157 -0.16 14.17 -14.29
N LEU A 158 0.56 14.36 -13.17
CA LEU A 158 0.71 15.66 -12.53
C LEU A 158 1.31 16.71 -13.48
N LYS A 159 2.38 16.37 -14.21
CA LYS A 159 3.05 17.28 -15.14
C LYS A 159 2.16 17.68 -16.31
N GLU A 160 1.35 16.76 -16.83
CA GLU A 160 0.35 17.09 -17.85
C GLU A 160 -0.64 18.13 -17.31
N TYR A 161 -1.19 17.92 -16.12
CA TYR A 161 -2.06 18.92 -15.49
C TYR A 161 -1.36 20.28 -15.34
N ILE A 162 -0.12 20.31 -14.83
CA ILE A 162 0.66 21.56 -14.69
C ILE A 162 0.83 22.26 -16.04
N GLN A 163 1.17 21.52 -17.10
CA GLN A 163 1.40 22.06 -18.44
C GLN A 163 0.14 22.73 -19.00
N TYR A 164 -1.02 22.05 -18.95
CA TYR A 164 -2.28 22.58 -19.46
C TYR A 164 -2.72 23.84 -18.71
N TYR A 165 -2.64 23.82 -17.37
CA TYR A 165 -3.03 24.98 -16.56
C TYR A 165 -2.05 26.16 -16.69
N THR A 166 -0.76 25.91 -16.96
CA THR A 166 0.20 26.97 -17.27
C THR A 166 -0.13 27.66 -18.59
N GLN A 167 -0.71 26.93 -19.54
CA GLN A 167 -1.14 27.43 -20.85
C GLN A 167 -2.53 28.09 -20.82
N GLN A 168 -3.17 28.20 -19.64
CA GLN A 168 -4.58 28.60 -19.46
C GLN A 168 -5.59 27.70 -20.20
N ASP A 169 -5.20 26.47 -20.52
CA ASP A 169 -6.07 25.47 -21.10
C ASP A 169 -6.67 24.56 -20.02
N TYR A 170 -7.81 23.97 -20.34
CA TYR A 170 -8.52 23.03 -19.49
C TYR A 170 -8.29 21.59 -19.97
N ILE A 171 -8.04 20.68 -19.04
CA ILE A 171 -7.88 19.25 -19.31
C ILE A 171 -8.94 18.43 -18.56
N SER A 172 -9.66 17.60 -19.31
CA SER A 172 -10.76 16.77 -18.80
C SER A 172 -10.33 15.34 -18.48
N GLN A 173 -11.08 14.63 -17.63
CA GLN A 173 -10.93 13.18 -17.43
C GLN A 173 -10.87 12.38 -18.74
N ALA A 174 -11.64 12.80 -19.75
CA ALA A 174 -11.71 12.11 -21.04
C ALA A 174 -10.37 12.11 -21.80
N HIS A 175 -9.51 13.10 -21.56
CA HIS A 175 -8.14 13.13 -22.09
C HIS A 175 -7.34 11.94 -21.59
N PHE A 176 -7.36 11.70 -20.27
CA PHE A 176 -6.58 10.63 -19.64
C PHE A 176 -7.14 9.23 -19.94
N ILE A 177 -8.46 9.08 -20.08
CA ILE A 177 -9.09 7.82 -20.51
C ILE A 177 -8.66 7.44 -21.93
N ASN A 178 -8.44 8.43 -22.80
CA ASN A 178 -8.03 8.24 -24.20
C ASN A 178 -6.55 8.57 -24.44
N HIS A 179 -5.73 8.58 -23.39
CA HIS A 179 -4.33 9.00 -23.46
C HIS A 179 -3.52 8.16 -24.47
N PRO A 180 -2.57 8.74 -25.23
CA PRO A 180 -1.75 8.00 -26.19
C PRO A 180 -0.94 6.86 -25.54
N GLU A 181 -0.41 7.09 -24.34
CA GLU A 181 0.30 6.06 -23.58
C GLU A 181 -0.66 5.09 -22.90
N THR A 182 -0.46 3.79 -23.12
CA THR A 182 -1.29 2.72 -22.54
C THR A 182 -1.24 2.69 -21.01
N GLU A 183 -0.07 2.91 -20.41
CA GLU A 183 0.11 2.88 -18.95
C GLU A 183 -0.74 3.94 -18.24
N VAL A 184 -0.83 5.15 -18.82
CA VAL A 184 -1.65 6.24 -18.27
C VAL A 184 -3.14 5.94 -18.40
N ARG A 185 -3.57 5.34 -19.53
CA ARG A 185 -4.97 4.91 -19.70
C ARG A 185 -5.36 3.86 -18.68
N GLU A 186 -4.53 2.83 -18.51
CA GLU A 186 -4.79 1.74 -17.57
C GLU A 186 -4.86 2.25 -16.14
N LEU A 187 -3.92 3.13 -15.73
CA LEU A 187 -3.97 3.80 -14.44
C LEU A 187 -5.24 4.61 -14.25
N THR A 188 -5.61 5.41 -15.25
CA THR A 188 -6.81 6.26 -15.20
C THR A 188 -8.06 5.43 -15.04
N ILE A 189 -8.17 4.32 -15.77
CA ILE A 189 -9.28 3.38 -15.66
C ILE A 189 -9.29 2.74 -14.27
N ASP A 190 -8.16 2.26 -13.76
CA ASP A 190 -8.05 1.67 -12.41
C ASP A 190 -8.48 2.65 -11.30
N ILE A 191 -8.02 3.91 -11.40
CA ILE A 191 -8.35 4.95 -10.42
C ILE A 191 -9.83 5.32 -10.48
N LEU A 192 -10.41 5.47 -11.68
CA LEU A 192 -11.80 5.89 -11.86
C LEU A 192 -12.80 4.75 -11.68
N GLN A 193 -12.38 3.49 -11.80
CA GLN A 193 -13.21 2.34 -11.49
C GLN A 193 -13.46 2.29 -9.98
N THR A 194 -14.68 2.60 -9.54
CA THR A 194 -15.07 2.46 -8.12
C THR A 194 -15.32 0.99 -7.78
N PRO A 195 -14.48 0.31 -6.97
CA PRO A 195 -14.65 -1.13 -6.73
C PRO A 195 -15.66 -1.43 -5.62
N TYR A 196 -16.06 -0.42 -4.82
CA TYR A 196 -16.94 -0.61 -3.66
C TYR A 196 -17.88 0.60 -3.43
N GLU A 197 -19.17 0.32 -3.39
CA GLU A 197 -20.19 1.13 -2.73
C GLU A 197 -20.38 0.55 -1.31
N LEU A 198 -20.28 1.40 -0.29
CA LEU A 198 -20.57 1.00 1.09
C LEU A 198 -22.07 0.75 1.23
N SER A 199 -22.48 -0.34 1.88
CA SER A 199 -23.90 -0.60 2.10
C SER A 199 -24.50 0.48 3.00
N ASP A 200 -25.66 1.03 2.64
CA ASP A 200 -26.39 2.09 3.36
C ASP A 200 -26.60 1.82 4.87
N ASN A 201 -26.58 0.56 5.27
CA ASN A 201 -26.85 0.14 6.65
C ASN A 201 -25.64 0.27 7.61
N TRP A 202 -24.43 0.44 7.08
CA TRP A 202 -23.21 0.53 7.90
C TRP A 202 -23.16 1.83 8.70
N ALA A 203 -23.56 2.95 8.08
CA ALA A 203 -23.65 4.27 8.73
C ALA A 203 -24.67 4.27 9.89
N LYS A 204 -25.78 3.54 9.74
CA LYS A 204 -26.83 3.43 10.78
C LYS A 204 -26.42 2.54 11.96
N MET A 205 -25.54 1.57 11.76
CA MET A 205 -25.15 0.61 12.80
C MET A 205 -23.97 1.08 13.66
N HIS A 206 -23.10 1.95 13.14
CA HIS A 206 -21.84 2.32 13.82
C HIS A 206 -21.74 3.79 14.25
N ASP A 207 -22.81 4.59 14.07
CA ASP A 207 -22.83 6.04 14.36
C ASP A 207 -21.64 6.80 13.73
N VAL A 208 -21.15 6.26 12.61
CA VAL A 208 -20.13 6.90 11.79
C VAL A 208 -20.87 7.63 10.67
N HIS A 209 -20.99 8.94 10.82
CA HIS A 209 -21.39 9.80 9.72
C HIS A 209 -20.32 9.73 8.62
N ILE A 210 -20.52 8.84 7.67
CA ILE A 210 -19.77 8.87 6.41
C ILE A 210 -20.28 10.10 5.67
N THR A 211 -19.43 11.12 5.60
CA THR A 211 -19.64 12.24 4.67
C THR A 211 -19.85 11.64 3.30
N ASN A 212 -21.01 11.91 2.72
CA ASN A 212 -21.40 11.40 1.41
C ASN A 212 -20.24 11.60 0.41
N LYS A 213 -19.91 10.56 -0.36
CA LYS A 213 -18.82 10.51 -1.37
C LYS A 213 -18.87 11.66 -2.40
N VAL A 214 -19.95 12.46 -2.38
CA VAL A 214 -20.31 13.54 -3.29
C VAL A 214 -19.72 14.90 -2.89
N LEU A 215 -19.23 15.09 -1.66
CA LEU A 215 -18.62 16.36 -1.23
C LEU A 215 -17.18 16.11 -0.79
N LEU A 216 -16.29 16.03 -1.78
CA LEU A 216 -14.88 16.24 -1.53
C LEU A 216 -14.72 17.70 -1.09
N THR A 217 -14.54 17.91 0.20
CA THR A 217 -14.44 19.26 0.78
C THR A 217 -13.02 19.79 0.63
N GLN A 218 -12.83 21.11 0.76
CA GLN A 218 -11.48 21.67 0.86
C GLN A 218 -10.60 20.97 1.90
N GLN A 219 -11.23 20.52 2.99
CA GLN A 219 -10.52 19.83 4.06
C GLN A 219 -9.93 18.50 3.59
N ASP A 220 -10.57 17.81 2.65
CA ASP A 220 -10.08 16.52 2.16
C ASP A 220 -8.84 16.70 1.28
N ILE A 221 -8.86 17.69 0.39
CA ILE A 221 -7.69 18.07 -0.43
C ILE A 221 -6.52 18.45 0.47
N LEU A 222 -6.77 19.35 1.44
CA LEU A 222 -5.72 19.82 2.36
C LEU A 222 -5.19 18.68 3.22
N LYS A 223 -6.05 17.78 3.73
CA LYS A 223 -5.61 16.63 4.52
C LYS A 223 -4.75 15.68 3.70
N THR A 224 -5.17 15.28 2.49
CA THR A 224 -4.41 14.36 1.64
C THR A 224 -3.02 14.93 1.32
N ILE A 225 -2.93 16.20 0.95
CA ILE A 225 -1.64 16.84 0.67
C ILE A 225 -0.79 16.95 1.94
N SER A 226 -1.39 17.35 3.07
CA SER A 226 -0.68 17.44 4.35
C SER A 226 -0.19 16.08 4.84
N PHE A 227 -0.90 14.98 4.58
CA PHE A 227 -0.43 13.62 4.87
C PHE A 227 0.79 13.23 4.04
N LEU A 228 0.80 13.55 2.74
CA LEU A 228 1.96 13.33 1.87
C LEU A 228 3.17 14.14 2.36
N LYS A 229 2.97 15.44 2.64
CA LYS A 229 4.04 16.31 3.19
C LYS A 229 4.57 15.77 4.52
N LEU A 230 3.68 15.35 5.42
CA LEU A 230 4.05 14.80 6.72
C LEU A 230 4.95 13.57 6.55
N LYS A 231 4.60 12.64 5.66
CA LYS A 231 5.43 11.45 5.40
C LYS A 231 6.81 11.81 4.86
N LYS A 232 6.89 12.72 3.87
CA LYS A 232 8.18 13.15 3.29
C LYS A 232 9.07 13.82 4.33
N VAL A 233 8.50 14.67 5.19
CA VAL A 233 9.25 15.38 6.24
C VAL A 233 9.74 14.40 7.32
N VAL A 234 8.92 13.40 7.68
CA VAL A 234 9.35 12.32 8.58
C VAL A 234 10.49 11.52 7.96
N LYS A 235 10.42 11.20 6.66
CA LYS A 235 11.48 10.50 5.92
C LYS A 235 12.79 11.31 5.91
N MET A 236 12.73 12.59 5.53
CA MET A 236 13.87 13.52 5.56
C MET A 236 14.51 13.57 6.96
N LYS A 237 13.69 13.67 8.01
CA LYS A 237 14.17 13.67 9.39
C LYS A 237 14.93 12.37 9.73
N LEU A 238 14.40 11.21 9.34
CA LEU A 238 15.04 9.92 9.60
C LEU A 238 16.38 9.77 8.87
N GLU A 239 16.46 10.28 7.63
CA GLU A 239 17.70 10.29 6.83
C GLU A 239 18.78 11.15 7.50
N ILE A 240 18.44 12.35 7.96
CA ILE A 240 19.38 13.23 8.69
C ILE A 240 19.77 12.60 10.05
N GLU A 241 18.84 12.01 10.78
CA GLU A 241 19.14 11.29 12.03
C GLU A 241 20.10 10.09 11.79
N GLN A 242 20.05 9.46 10.62
CA GLN A 242 21.01 8.44 10.23
C GLN A 242 22.39 9.04 9.93
N GLN A 243 22.45 10.14 9.17
CA GLN A 243 23.71 10.84 8.88
C GLN A 243 24.41 11.30 10.17
N ILE A 244 23.65 11.82 11.15
CA ILE A 244 24.19 12.18 12.47
C ILE A 244 24.83 10.97 13.16
N LYS A 245 24.22 9.78 13.10
CA LYS A 245 24.80 8.56 13.71
C LYS A 245 26.09 8.14 13.03
N GLU A 246 26.15 8.23 11.70
CA GLU A 246 27.34 7.90 10.92
C GLU A 246 28.50 8.86 11.22
N LEU A 247 28.21 10.16 11.37
CA LEU A 247 29.21 11.17 11.72
C LEU A 247 29.71 11.05 13.16
N GLN A 248 28.88 10.56 14.10
CA GLN A 248 29.28 10.35 15.50
C GLN A 248 30.45 9.36 15.65
N ASP A 249 30.67 8.48 14.68
CA ASP A 249 31.76 7.51 14.69
C ASP A 249 33.11 8.12 14.25
N ILE A 250 33.11 9.27 13.56
CA ILE A 250 34.30 9.88 12.93
C ILE A 250 35.13 10.73 13.91
N LYS A 251 34.51 11.25 14.99
CA LYS A 251 35.17 11.99 16.11
C LYS A 251 36.17 13.09 15.69
N THR A 252 35.76 13.96 14.77
CA THR A 252 36.54 15.13 14.33
C THR A 252 35.78 16.43 14.64
N GLU A 253 36.49 17.56 14.82
CA GLU A 253 35.84 18.88 15.01
C GLU A 253 34.97 19.29 13.80
N GLU A 254 35.34 18.84 12.59
CA GLU A 254 34.54 19.04 11.38
C GLU A 254 33.22 18.24 11.45
N ALA A 255 33.27 16.97 11.88
CA ALA A 255 32.07 16.16 12.08
C ALA A 255 31.17 16.74 13.18
N ASP A 256 31.73 17.28 14.27
CA ASP A 256 30.95 17.92 15.34
C ASP A 256 30.21 19.18 14.85
N ASN A 257 30.82 19.96 13.96
CA ASN A 257 30.17 21.12 13.34
C ASN A 257 29.03 20.71 12.40
N GLU A 258 29.22 19.66 11.58
CA GLU A 258 28.17 19.11 10.72
C GLU A 258 27.01 18.52 11.52
N ILE A 259 27.29 17.79 12.61
CA ILE A 259 26.27 17.28 13.52
C ILE A 259 25.42 18.42 14.09
N ASN A 260 26.04 19.53 14.51
CA ASN A 260 25.30 20.68 15.04
C ASN A 260 24.39 21.34 13.99
N LEU A 261 24.82 21.39 12.73
CA LEU A 261 23.99 21.87 11.62
C LEU A 261 22.79 20.95 11.38
N TYR A 262 23.03 19.64 11.32
CA TYR A 262 21.97 18.64 11.17
C TYR A 262 21.00 18.61 12.35
N LEU A 263 21.46 18.82 13.58
CA LEU A 263 20.58 18.95 14.74
C LEU A 263 19.65 20.14 14.62
N LYS A 264 20.14 21.29 14.11
CA LYS A 264 19.30 22.45 13.83
C LYS A 264 18.23 22.10 12.78
N GLU A 265 18.62 21.46 11.69
CA GLU A 265 17.69 21.02 10.64
C GLU A 265 16.63 20.05 11.17
N VAL A 266 17.02 19.07 11.99
CA VAL A 266 16.08 18.17 12.68
C VAL A 266 15.09 18.94 13.55
N THR A 267 15.50 20.00 14.25
CA THR A 267 14.55 20.82 15.04
C THR A 267 13.56 21.57 14.16
N GLU A 268 13.98 22.06 12.99
CA GLU A 268 13.10 22.72 12.03
C GLU A 268 12.08 21.73 11.44
N LEU A 269 12.53 20.53 11.05
CA LEU A 269 11.66 19.46 10.58
C LEU A 269 10.67 19.01 11.65
N GLN A 270 11.07 18.94 12.93
CA GLN A 270 10.16 18.62 14.03
C GLN A 270 9.07 19.68 14.22
N GLN A 271 9.39 20.97 14.07
CA GLN A 271 8.38 22.04 14.11
C GLN A 271 7.40 21.92 12.94
N LEU A 272 7.89 21.55 11.76
CA LEU A 272 7.07 21.37 10.57
C LEU A 272 6.16 20.14 10.70
N ILE A 273 6.67 19.01 11.20
CA ILE A 273 5.87 17.82 11.56
C ILE A 273 4.75 18.20 12.52
N LYS A 274 5.06 18.96 13.58
CA LYS A 274 4.05 19.38 14.57
C LYS A 274 2.95 20.22 13.93
N ARG A 275 3.30 21.13 13.01
CA ARG A 275 2.33 21.95 12.27
C ARG A 275 1.43 21.08 11.38
N LEU A 276 2.03 20.24 10.54
CA LEU A 276 1.30 19.36 9.62
C LEU A 276 0.41 18.36 10.38
N SER A 277 0.83 17.89 11.55
CA SER A 277 0.08 16.97 12.41
C SER A 277 -1.23 17.59 12.94
N ILE A 278 -1.22 18.91 13.22
CA ILE A 278 -2.41 19.65 13.62
C ILE A 278 -3.40 19.72 12.45
N ASP A 279 -2.90 19.99 11.24
CA ASP A 279 -3.71 20.11 10.03
C ASP A 279 -4.30 18.76 9.58
N THR A 280 -3.60 17.65 9.83
CA THR A 280 -4.08 16.29 9.52
C THR A 280 -4.87 15.64 10.65
N GLY A 281 -4.97 16.28 11.82
CA GLY A 281 -5.60 15.70 13.02
C GLY A 281 -4.90 14.43 13.53
N THR A 282 -3.63 14.23 13.19
CA THR A 282 -2.87 13.01 13.51
C THR A 282 -1.97 13.27 14.70
N VAL A 283 -2.03 12.41 15.73
CA VAL A 283 -1.08 12.47 16.85
C VAL A 283 0.18 11.72 16.44
N VAL A 284 1.26 12.45 16.16
CA VAL A 284 2.59 11.84 15.94
C VAL A 284 3.12 11.41 17.31
N LEU A 285 3.04 10.11 17.59
CA LEU A 285 3.62 9.53 18.80
C LEU A 285 5.15 9.58 18.70
N PRO A 286 5.86 10.02 19.75
CA PRO A 286 7.31 9.90 19.78
C PRO A 286 7.69 8.42 19.69
N TYR A 287 8.63 8.11 18.79
CA TYR A 287 9.21 6.77 18.67
C TYR A 287 9.86 6.41 20.01
N ILE A 288 9.23 5.52 20.78
CA ILE A 288 9.82 4.98 22.00
C ILE A 288 10.84 3.95 21.52
N LYS A 289 12.12 4.22 21.78
CA LYS A 289 13.25 3.33 21.51
C LYS A 289 13.13 2.01 22.27
#